data_AF-A0A4Y5YDW6-F1
#
_entry.id   AF-A0A4Y5YDW6-F1
#
_cell.length_a   1.000
_cell.length_b   1.000
_cell.length_c   1.000
_cell.angle_alpha   90.00
_cell.angle_beta   90.00
_cell.angle_gamma   90.00
#
_symmetry.space_group_name_H-M   'P 1'
#
loop_
_entity.id
_entity.type
_entity.pdbx_description
1 polymer ?
#
loop_
_entity_poly.entity_id
_entity_poly.type
_entity_poly.pdbx_seq_one_letter_code
_entity_poly.pdbx_strand_id
1 'polypeptide(L)'
;MNDKLIAKDGTGNTNTAALSAPTASMTCNPSSCQTTKTGSGTASITLTLSKSCPKGCETEWYYTGHSIFNNTGGVSPKTFSYYCRNVSESKTGTVGAIITDNSTGLTTKVSKSLTITCKVSGGGIEL
;
A
#
# COMPACT_ATOMS: atom_id res chain seq x y z
N MET A 1 -50.75 -33.63 -20.35
CA MET A 1 -49.37 -34.13 -20.48
C MET A 1 -48.55 -33.36 -19.45
N ASN A 2 -48.30 -34.01 -18.32
CA ASN A 2 -47.47 -33.49 -17.26
C ASN A 2 -46.02 -33.75 -17.65
N ASP A 3 -45.14 -32.76 -17.57
CA ASP A 3 -43.83 -33.05 -16.99
C ASP A 3 -43.31 -31.84 -16.23
N LYS A 4 -43.24 -32.05 -14.93
CA LYS A 4 -42.82 -31.10 -13.91
C LYS A 4 -41.43 -31.58 -13.53
N LEU A 5 -40.40 -31.12 -14.23
CA LEU A 5 -39.01 -31.43 -13.83
C LEU A 5 -38.61 -30.50 -12.68
N ILE A 6 -39.12 -30.84 -11.49
CA ILE A 6 -38.43 -30.54 -10.24
C ILE A 6 -37.32 -31.57 -10.12
N ALA A 7 -36.07 -31.15 -10.32
CA ALA A 7 -34.93 -31.92 -9.84
C ALA A 7 -34.81 -31.70 -8.33
N LYS A 8 -35.12 -32.72 -7.54
CA LYS A 8 -34.70 -32.81 -6.13
C LYS A 8 -34.35 -34.25 -5.76
N ASP A 9 -33.07 -34.42 -5.51
CA ASP A 9 -32.38 -35.42 -4.68
C ASP A 9 -30.91 -34.95 -4.72
N GLY A 10 -30.11 -34.88 -3.67
CA GLY A 10 -30.21 -35.19 -2.25
C GLY A 10 -28.85 -34.77 -1.67
N THR A 11 -28.78 -34.07 -0.54
CA THR A 11 -27.54 -33.44 0.00
C THR A 11 -26.87 -32.38 -0.89
N GLY A 12 -27.66 -31.47 -1.47
CA GLY A 12 -27.14 -30.30 -2.17
C GLY A 12 -26.64 -29.21 -1.22
N ASN A 13 -25.68 -29.54 -0.34
CA ASN A 13 -24.88 -28.49 0.29
C ASN A 13 -24.09 -27.87 -0.86
N THR A 14 -24.63 -26.84 -1.51
CA THR A 14 -23.79 -25.85 -2.16
C THR A 14 -23.02 -25.19 -1.03
N ASN A 15 -22.03 -25.90 -0.52
CA ASN A 15 -20.90 -25.30 0.15
C ASN A 15 -20.15 -24.60 -0.98
N THR A 16 -20.77 -23.54 -1.51
CA THR A 16 -20.09 -22.41 -2.09
C THR A 16 -19.27 -21.89 -0.91
N ALA A 17 -18.17 -22.57 -0.60
CA ALA A 17 -17.23 -22.12 0.39
C ALA A 17 -16.94 -20.70 -0.03
N ALA A 18 -17.40 -19.74 0.77
CA ALA A 18 -17.35 -18.34 0.40
C ALA A 18 -15.90 -18.06 -0.01
N LEU A 19 -15.70 -17.66 -1.27
CA LEU A 19 -14.36 -17.42 -1.77
C LEU A 19 -13.75 -16.34 -0.88
N SER A 20 -12.71 -16.71 -0.13
CA SER A 20 -12.05 -15.79 0.78
C SER A 20 -11.30 -14.75 -0.06
N ALA A 21 -11.69 -13.49 0.08
CA ALA A 21 -10.94 -12.40 -0.53
C ALA A 21 -9.49 -12.38 0.01
N PRO A 22 -8.52 -11.96 -0.82
CA PRO A 22 -7.16 -11.77 -0.33
C PRO A 22 -7.11 -10.74 0.79
N THR A 23 -6.20 -10.92 1.74
CA THR A 23 -5.93 -9.92 2.78
C THR A 23 -4.65 -9.18 2.50
N ALA A 24 -4.62 -7.89 2.83
CA ALA A 24 -3.45 -7.05 2.64
C ALA A 24 -3.36 -5.98 3.73
N SER A 25 -2.14 -5.67 4.16
CA SER A 25 -1.86 -4.58 5.09
C SER A 25 -0.56 -3.87 4.73
N MET A 26 -0.50 -2.58 5.03
CA MET A 26 0.69 -1.76 4.82
C MET A 26 1.14 -1.13 6.12
N THR A 27 2.42 -1.25 6.42
CA THR A 27 3.07 -0.61 7.57
C THR A 27 4.20 0.29 7.10
N CYS A 28 4.47 1.33 7.88
CA CYS A 28 5.53 2.27 7.61
C CYS A 28 6.60 2.23 8.69
N ASN A 29 7.82 2.56 8.33
CA ASN A 29 8.87 2.97 9.24
C ASN A 29 9.40 4.34 8.78
N PRO A 30 9.18 5.43 9.54
CA PRO A 30 8.49 5.50 10.84
C PRO A 30 7.00 5.13 10.76
N SER A 31 6.42 4.67 11.87
CA SER A 31 5.05 4.13 11.96
C SER A 31 3.95 5.10 11.53
N SER A 32 4.21 6.42 11.66
CA SER A 32 3.32 7.48 11.20
C SER A 32 3.26 7.63 9.68
N CYS A 33 4.14 6.97 8.93
CA CYS A 33 4.37 7.25 7.51
C CYS A 33 4.80 8.71 7.25
N GLN A 34 5.37 9.36 8.26
CA GLN A 34 5.81 10.74 8.19
C GLN A 34 7.20 10.88 8.78
N THR A 35 8.07 11.60 8.08
CA THR A 35 9.41 11.90 8.57
C THR A 35 9.71 13.38 8.38
N THR A 36 10.53 13.93 9.28
CA THR A 36 10.97 15.32 9.22
C THR A 36 12.48 15.38 9.31
N LYS A 37 13.10 16.22 8.49
CA LYS A 37 14.53 16.53 8.59
C LYS A 37 14.74 18.03 8.72
N THR A 38 15.39 18.42 9.80
CA THR A 38 15.86 19.79 10.03
C THR A 38 17.28 19.94 9.49
N GLY A 39 17.57 21.07 8.83
CA GLY A 39 18.84 21.30 8.17
C GLY A 39 18.97 20.53 6.86
N SER A 40 20.20 20.40 6.38
CA SER A 40 20.50 19.58 5.21
C SER A 40 20.58 18.09 5.56
N GLY A 41 20.12 17.22 4.66
CA GLY A 41 20.30 15.77 4.76
C GLY A 41 19.11 14.95 4.28
N THR A 42 19.25 13.63 4.31
CA THR A 42 18.23 12.71 3.78
C THR A 42 17.18 12.39 4.83
N ALA A 43 15.91 12.45 4.42
CA ALA A 43 14.78 11.90 5.15
C ALA A 43 14.22 10.70 4.37
N SER A 44 13.87 9.63 5.07
CA SER A 44 13.41 8.39 4.47
C SER A 44 12.17 7.83 5.16
N ILE A 45 11.30 7.17 4.39
CA ILE A 45 10.19 6.35 4.88
C ILE A 45 10.27 5.01 4.17
N THR A 46 10.21 3.91 4.93
CA THR A 46 10.11 2.55 4.40
C THR A 46 8.68 2.06 4.55
N LEU A 47 8.12 1.48 3.49
CA LEU A 47 6.80 0.88 3.43
C LEU A 47 6.95 -0.63 3.26
N THR A 48 6.26 -1.39 4.11
CA THR A 48 6.18 -2.85 4.00
C THR A 48 4.75 -3.25 3.70
N LEU A 49 4.57 -4.05 2.65
CA LEU A 49 3.32 -4.70 2.30
C LEU A 49 3.34 -6.15 2.78
N SER A 50 2.31 -6.52 3.53
CA SER A 50 1.99 -7.91 3.87
C SER A 50 0.71 -8.31 3.13
N LYS A 51 0.70 -9.49 2.53
CA LYS A 51 -0.42 -10.00 1.72
C LYS A 51 -0.59 -11.50 1.95
N SER A 52 -1.83 -11.99 1.83
CA SER A 52 -2.14 -13.42 1.93
C SER A 52 -3.17 -13.84 0.89
N CYS A 53 -2.84 -14.88 0.13
CA CYS A 53 -3.67 -15.50 -0.91
C CYS A 53 -3.44 -17.02 -0.87
N PRO A 54 -4.49 -17.86 -0.86
CA PRO A 54 -4.37 -19.32 -0.83
C PRO A 54 -3.48 -19.93 -1.91
N LYS A 55 -3.43 -19.35 -3.12
CA LYS A 55 -2.63 -19.87 -4.25
C LYS A 55 -1.69 -18.84 -4.88
N GLY A 56 -1.24 -17.87 -4.08
CA GLY A 56 -0.34 -16.81 -4.54
C GLY A 56 -1.07 -15.54 -4.96
N CYS A 57 -0.36 -14.42 -4.82
CA CYS A 57 -0.91 -13.10 -5.06
C CYS A 57 -0.15 -12.38 -6.17
N GLU A 58 -0.87 -11.91 -7.17
CA GLU A 58 -0.41 -10.82 -8.03
C GLU A 58 -0.50 -9.47 -7.30
N THR A 59 0.39 -8.55 -7.65
CA THR A 59 0.47 -7.23 -7.01
C THR A 59 0.77 -6.17 -8.03
N GLU A 60 -0.13 -5.21 -8.13
CA GLU A 60 0.04 -4.02 -8.94
C GLU A 60 0.18 -2.82 -8.01
N TRP A 61 1.28 -2.08 -8.15
CA TRP A 61 1.52 -0.88 -7.37
C TRP A 61 0.99 0.35 -8.09
N TYR A 62 0.40 1.27 -7.32
CA TYR A 62 -0.02 2.58 -7.83
C TYR A 62 0.46 3.71 -6.93
N TYR A 63 0.63 4.87 -7.53
CA TYR A 63 1.25 6.04 -6.94
C TYR A 63 0.51 7.30 -7.36
N THR A 64 0.27 8.23 -6.42
CA THR A 64 -0.28 9.56 -6.72
C THR A 64 0.38 10.63 -5.86
N GLY A 65 0.40 11.88 -6.34
CA GLY A 65 1.03 13.00 -5.64
C GLY A 65 2.46 13.29 -6.11
N HIS A 66 3.37 13.62 -5.18
CA HIS A 66 4.72 14.05 -5.54
C HIS A 66 5.56 12.91 -6.16
N SER A 67 6.34 13.23 -7.19
CA SER A 67 7.05 12.25 -8.03
C SER A 67 8.07 11.37 -7.29
N ILE A 68 8.60 11.84 -6.16
CA ILE A 68 9.52 11.05 -5.31
C ILE A 68 8.89 9.75 -4.80
N PHE A 69 7.56 9.69 -4.76
CA PHE A 69 6.82 8.50 -4.34
C PHE A 69 6.52 7.56 -5.52
N ASN A 70 6.75 7.97 -6.77
CA ASN A 70 6.48 7.18 -7.97
C ASN A 70 7.62 6.19 -8.25
N ASN A 71 7.91 5.27 -7.32
CA ASN A 71 8.91 4.23 -7.52
C ASN A 71 8.31 3.05 -8.30
N THR A 72 8.41 3.11 -9.64
CA THR A 72 7.71 2.26 -10.62
C THR A 72 8.09 0.77 -10.60
N GLY A 73 9.06 0.35 -9.79
CA GLY A 73 9.48 -1.05 -9.66
C GLY A 73 9.75 -1.46 -8.22
N GLY A 74 9.62 -2.75 -7.91
CA GLY A 74 10.18 -3.33 -6.69
C GLY A 74 9.24 -4.23 -5.88
N VAL A 75 9.87 -5.20 -5.21
CA VAL A 75 9.29 -6.02 -4.15
C VAL A 75 9.13 -5.21 -2.85
N SER A 76 8.26 -5.67 -1.96
CA SER A 76 8.21 -5.20 -0.58
C SER A 76 9.48 -5.65 0.17
N PRO A 77 10.09 -4.83 1.05
CA PRO A 77 9.73 -3.45 1.41
C PRO A 77 10.27 -2.39 0.42
N LYS A 78 9.62 -1.22 0.36
CA LYS A 78 10.00 -0.08 -0.48
C LYS A 78 10.41 1.12 0.36
N THR A 79 11.57 1.73 0.07
CA THR A 79 12.02 2.96 0.75
C THR A 79 11.93 4.17 -0.17
N PHE A 80 11.38 5.25 0.35
CA PHE A 80 11.22 6.54 -0.29
C PHE A 80 12.08 7.56 0.43
N SER A 81 13.01 8.17 -0.29
CA SER A 81 13.99 9.09 0.29
C SER A 81 13.99 10.43 -0.45
N TYR A 82 14.22 11.49 0.31
CA TYR A 82 14.37 12.83 -0.24
C TYR A 82 15.48 13.57 0.50
N TYR A 83 16.33 14.26 -0.24
CA TYR A 83 17.40 15.07 0.32
C TYR A 83 16.90 16.50 0.58
N CYS A 84 16.75 16.85 1.85
CA CYS A 84 16.43 18.19 2.29
C CYS A 84 17.63 19.12 2.12
N ARG A 85 17.41 20.28 1.49
CA ARG A 85 18.45 21.29 1.22
C ARG A 85 18.43 22.45 2.21
N ASN A 86 18.07 22.20 3.47
CA ASN A 86 17.87 23.24 4.48
C ASN A 86 16.86 24.31 4.04
N VAL A 87 15.74 23.88 3.44
CA VAL A 87 14.62 24.73 3.03
C VAL A 87 13.33 24.20 3.65
N SER A 88 12.37 25.09 3.88
CA SER A 88 11.05 24.70 4.37
C SER A 88 10.18 24.20 3.22
N GLU A 89 10.01 22.89 3.12
CA GLU A 89 9.16 22.26 2.12
C GLU A 89 8.56 20.95 2.63
N SER A 90 7.45 20.53 2.03
CA SER A 90 6.82 19.25 2.33
C SER A 90 6.44 18.52 1.05
N LYS A 91 6.74 17.22 1.00
CA LYS A 91 6.43 16.33 -0.10
C LYS A 91 5.43 15.29 0.38
N THR A 92 4.26 15.25 -0.24
CA THR A 92 3.20 14.29 0.08
C THR A 92 2.82 13.47 -1.15
N GLY A 93 2.49 12.20 -0.92
CA GLY A 93 1.96 11.31 -1.94
C GLY A 93 1.28 10.11 -1.31
N THR A 94 0.56 9.36 -2.14
CA THR A 94 -0.09 8.11 -1.75
C THR A 94 0.56 6.97 -2.49
N VAL A 95 0.92 5.92 -1.75
CA VAL A 95 1.42 4.66 -2.28
C VAL A 95 0.42 3.57 -1.94
N GLY A 96 0.01 2.79 -2.93
CA GLY A 96 -0.90 1.69 -2.71
C GLY A 96 -0.59 0.48 -3.58
N ALA A 97 -1.23 -0.63 -3.22
CA ALA A 97 -1.15 -1.88 -3.95
C ALA A 97 -2.55 -2.46 -4.15
N ILE A 98 -2.79 -2.98 -5.35
CA ILE A 98 -3.91 -3.84 -5.69
C ILE A 98 -3.39 -5.27 -5.63
N ILE A 99 -4.02 -6.10 -4.81
CA ILE A 99 -3.65 -7.50 -4.62
C ILE A 99 -4.74 -8.36 -5.23
N THR A 100 -4.37 -9.21 -6.18
CA THR A 100 -5.29 -10.12 -6.86
C THR A 100 -4.93 -11.55 -6.46
N ASP A 101 -5.91 -12.32 -6.00
CA ASP A 101 -5.73 -13.75 -5.76
C ASP A 101 -5.78 -14.51 -7.09
N ASN A 102 -4.71 -15.25 -7.40
CA ASN A 102 -4.57 -15.93 -8.69
C ASN A 102 -5.57 -17.08 -8.92
N SER A 103 -6.21 -17.58 -7.85
CA SER A 103 -7.15 -18.70 -7.95
C SER A 103 -8.60 -18.28 -8.11
N THR A 104 -8.97 -17.14 -7.51
CA THR A 104 -10.36 -16.66 -7.45
C THR A 104 -10.57 -15.41 -8.30
N GLY A 105 -9.50 -14.69 -8.66
CA GLY A 105 -9.57 -13.38 -9.32
C GLY A 105 -10.07 -12.26 -8.40
N LEU A 106 -10.31 -12.55 -7.12
CA LEU A 106 -10.76 -11.54 -6.17
C LEU A 106 -9.63 -10.55 -5.86
N THR A 107 -10.00 -9.29 -5.70
CA THR A 107 -9.05 -8.20 -5.46
C THR A 107 -9.26 -7.54 -4.11
N THR A 108 -8.18 -7.18 -3.44
CA THR A 108 -8.20 -6.20 -2.33
C THR A 108 -7.24 -5.05 -2.61
N LYS A 109 -7.49 -3.89 -1.99
CA LYS A 109 -6.67 -2.69 -2.17
C LYS A 109 -6.23 -2.16 -0.81
N VAL A 110 -4.98 -1.75 -0.71
CA VAL A 110 -4.43 -1.11 0.48
C VAL A 110 -3.54 0.06 0.08
N SER A 111 -3.55 1.13 0.86
CA SER A 111 -2.76 2.33 0.60
C SER A 111 -2.31 3.03 1.87
N LYS A 112 -1.24 3.83 1.75
CA LYS A 112 -0.75 4.75 2.77
C LYS A 112 -0.40 6.10 2.16
N SER A 113 -0.78 7.17 2.86
CA SER A 113 -0.25 8.51 2.60
C SER A 113 1.11 8.64 3.25
N LEU A 114 2.10 9.10 2.50
CA LEU A 114 3.47 9.34 2.95
C LEU A 114 3.74 10.83 2.97
N THR A 115 4.50 11.33 3.96
CA THR A 115 4.90 12.74 4.01
C THR A 115 6.34 12.91 4.46
N ILE A 116 7.14 13.58 3.65
CA ILE A 116 8.50 14.00 3.99
C ILE A 116 8.52 15.52 4.15
N THR A 117 8.89 16.00 5.33
CA THR A 117 8.99 17.44 5.63
C THR A 117 10.44 17.84 5.82
N CYS A 118 10.88 18.88 5.12
CA CYS A 118 12.17 19.53 5.33
C CYS A 118 11.94 20.84 6.11
N LYS A 119 12.78 21.10 7.10
CA LYS A 119 12.76 22.34 7.89
C LYS A 119 14.11 23.03 7.83
N VAL A 120 14.08 24.36 7.82
CA VAL A 120 15.28 25.17 8.02
C VAL A 120 15.85 24.92 9.42
N SER A 121 17.17 24.72 9.53
CA SER A 121 17.89 24.86 10.80
C SER A 121 18.16 26.35 11.00
N GLY A 122 17.44 26.98 11.93
CA GLY A 122 17.72 28.35 12.31
C GLY A 122 19.12 28.44 12.94
N GLY A 123 20.04 29.11 12.26
CA GLY A 123 21.15 29.74 12.96
C GLY A 123 20.58 30.96 13.66
N GLY A 124 20.44 30.89 14.98
CA GLY A 124 20.27 32.10 15.78
C GLY A 124 21.51 32.96 15.55
N ILE A 125 21.39 33.96 14.70
CA ILE A 125 22.11 35.21 14.95
C ILE A 125 21.27 35.91 16.01
N GLU A 126 21.56 35.59 17.27
CA GLU A 126 21.35 36.56 18.34
C GLU A 126 22.24 37.76 17.97
N LEU A 127 21.61 38.83 17.49
CA LEU A 127 22.22 40.15 17.34
C LEU A 127 22.27 40.84 18.70
#